data_AF-A0A1A8DJG7-F1
#
_entry.id   AF-A0A1A8DJG7-F1
#
_cell.length_a   1.000
_cell.length_b   1.000
_cell.length_c   1.000
_cell.angle_alpha   90.00
_cell.angle_beta   90.00
_cell.angle_gamma   90.00
#
_symmetry.space_group_name_H-M   'P 1'
#
loop_
_entity.id
_entity.type
_entity.pdbx_description
1 polymer ?
#
loop_
_entity_poly.entity_id
_entity_poly.type
_entity_poly.pdbx_seq_one_letter_code
_entity_poly.pdbx_strand_id
1 'polypeptide(L)' 'FMNNKYGLKAMLESEEGIPLLVRSMVPRVPVMMVDAVKLLSAISILEHPENLNERVLEAMTEEAERRDMERLQ' A
#
# COMPACT_ATOMS: atom_id res chain seq x y z
N PHE A 1 10.09 9.10 6.72
CA PHE A 1 9.09 9.91 6.00
C PHE A 1 7.71 9.72 6.62
N MET A 2 7.12 8.52 6.57
CA MET A 2 5.76 8.23 7.11
C MET A 2 5.67 8.07 8.64
N ASN A 3 6.74 8.29 9.39
CA ASN A 3 6.78 8.14 10.86
C ASN A 3 6.30 9.39 11.61
N ASN A 4 5.58 10.29 10.93
CA ASN A 4 5.00 11.49 11.51
C ASN A 4 3.75 11.88 10.70
N LYS A 5 2.88 12.71 11.29
CA LYS A 5 1.60 13.10 10.68
C LYS A 5 1.76 13.77 9.31
N TYR A 6 2.77 14.62 9.15
CA TYR A 6 2.99 15.36 7.91
C TYR A 6 3.39 14.44 6.76
N GLY A 7 4.39 13.58 6.98
CA GLY A 7 4.86 12.67 5.94
C GLY A 7 3.86 11.56 5.61
N LEU A 8 3.05 11.13 6.59
CA LEU A 8 1.93 10.23 6.31
C LEU A 8 0.87 10.90 5.44
N LYS A 9 0.45 12.12 5.80
CA LYS A 9 -0.52 12.89 5.02
C LYS A 9 -0.03 13.12 3.59
N ALA A 10 1.22 13.55 3.42
CA ALA A 10 1.81 13.75 2.10
C ALA A 10 1.88 12.47 1.25
N MET A 11 2.08 11.30 1.89
CA MET A 11 2.03 10.01 1.18
C MET A 11 0.60 9.64 0.75
N LEU A 12 -0.41 9.87 1.61
CA LEU A 12 -1.81 9.55 1.32
C LEU A 12 -2.43 10.46 0.25
N GLU A 13 -2.00 11.72 0.19
CA GLU A 13 -2.40 12.70 -0.84
C GLU A 13 -1.74 12.46 -2.21
N SER A 14 -0.69 11.62 -2.26
CA SER A 14 -0.05 11.24 -3.52
C SER A 14 -0.84 10.15 -4.23
N GLU A 15 -1.13 10.36 -5.53
CA GLU A 15 -1.80 9.36 -6.39
C GLU A 15 -1.03 8.03 -6.41
N GLU A 16 0.31 8.08 -6.48
CA GLU A 16 1.16 6.89 -6.57
C GLU A 16 1.61 6.34 -5.20
N GLY A 17 1.29 7.02 -4.08
CA GLY A 17 1.79 6.65 -2.75
C GLY A 17 1.47 5.20 -2.35
N ILE A 18 0.17 4.86 -2.35
CA ILE A 18 -0.31 3.51 -2.05
C ILE A 18 0.04 2.51 -3.18
N PRO A 19 -0.17 2.82 -4.48
CA PRO A 19 0.22 1.93 -5.58
C PRO A 19 1.70 1.50 -5.56
N LEU A 20 2.62 2.41 -5.26
CA LEU A 20 4.05 2.07 -5.19
C LEU A 20 4.39 1.18 -3.98
N LEU A 21 3.69 1.35 -2.85
CA LEU A 21 3.84 0.44 -1.70
C LEU A 21 3.35 -0.97 -2.03
N VAL A 22 2.20 -1.10 -2.70
CA VAL A 22 1.68 -2.38 -3.19
C VAL A 22 2.67 -3.03 -4.17
N ARG A 23 3.19 -2.28 -5.13
CA ARG A 23 4.19 -2.77 -6.10
C ARG A 23 5.46 -3.30 -5.43
N SER A 24 5.81 -2.75 -4.26
CA SER A 24 6.98 -3.14 -3.46
C SER A 24 6.78 -4.45 -2.68
N MET A 25 5.58 -5.04 -2.69
CA MET A 25 5.32 -6.38 -2.16
C MET A 25 5.87 -7.45 -3.12
N VAL A 26 7.19 -7.63 -3.12
CA VAL A 26 7.87 -8.60 -3.98
C VAL A 26 8.35 -9.79 -3.14
N PRO A 27 7.74 -10.99 -3.25
CA PRO A 27 8.08 -12.15 -2.42
C PRO A 27 9.56 -12.58 -2.49
N ARG A 28 10.22 -12.34 -3.64
CA ARG A 28 11.65 -12.63 -3.84
C ARG A 28 12.58 -11.64 -3.12
N VAL A 29 12.06 -10.54 -2.59
CA VAL A 29 12.78 -9.53 -1.80
C VAL A 29 12.10 -9.38 -0.43
N PRO A 30 12.20 -10.39 0.45
CA PRO A 30 11.33 -10.53 1.61
C PRO A 30 11.46 -9.39 2.62
N VAL A 31 12.66 -8.82 2.80
CA VAL A 31 12.87 -7.69 3.71
C VAL A 31 12.04 -6.47 3.29
N MET A 32 12.06 -6.14 2.00
CA MET A 32 11.27 -5.04 1.44
C MET A 32 9.77 -5.33 1.51
N MET A 33 9.36 -6.57 1.21
CA MET A 33 7.96 -6.98 1.31
C MET A 33 7.41 -6.83 2.73
N VAL A 34 8.18 -7.22 3.76
CA VAL A 34 7.77 -7.08 5.16
C VAL A 34 7.54 -5.61 5.52
N ASP A 35 8.43 -4.71 5.11
CA ASP A 35 8.27 -3.29 5.39
C ASP A 35 7.07 -2.68 4.64
N ALA A 36 6.86 -3.06 3.37
CA ALA A 36 5.69 -2.64 2.59
C ALA A 36 4.38 -3.11 3.23
N VAL A 37 4.29 -4.40 3.60
CA VAL A 37 3.10 -4.98 4.24
C VAL A 37 2.83 -4.33 5.59
N LYS A 38 3.85 -4.05 6.41
CA LYS A 38 3.67 -3.33 7.68
C LYS A 38 3.07 -1.94 7.48
N LEU A 39 3.55 -1.20 6.50
CA LEU A 39 3.04 0.13 6.19
C LEU A 39 1.60 0.08 5.67
N LEU A 40 1.31 -0.82 4.73
CA LEU A 40 -0.05 -1.02 4.20
C LEU A 40 -1.01 -1.47 5.30
N SER A 41 -0.57 -2.34 6.22
CA SER A 41 -1.37 -2.75 7.39
C SER A 41 -1.70 -1.56 8.29
N ALA A 42 -0.72 -0.67 8.55
CA ALA A 42 -0.94 0.54 9.33
C ALA A 42 -1.89 1.52 8.64
N ILE A 43 -1.83 1.63 7.31
CA ILE A 43 -2.74 2.45 6.50
C ILE A 43 -4.17 1.89 6.58
N SER A 44 -4.34 0.57 6.46
CA SER A 44 -5.65 -0.09 6.46
C SER A 44 -6.42 0.00 7.77
N ILE A 45 -5.73 0.23 8.90
CA ILE A 45 -6.37 0.40 10.22
C ILE A 45 -6.55 1.86 10.63
N LEU A 46 -6.08 2.81 9.82
CA LEU A 46 -6.14 4.22 10.15
C LEU A 46 -7.59 4.72 10.01
N GLU A 47 -8.14 5.26 11.08
CA GLU A 47 -9.43 5.94 11.05
C GLU A 47 -9.32 7.22 10.20
N HIS A 48 -9.86 7.15 8.98
CA HIS A 48 -9.77 8.21 7.97
C HIS A 48 -11.04 8.24 7.12
N PRO A 49 -11.53 9.42 6.70
CA PRO A 49 -12.79 9.53 5.95
C PRO A 49 -12.79 8.87 4.56
N GLU A 50 -11.62 8.53 4.02
CA GLU A 50 -11.46 8.00 2.64
C GLU A 50 -11.41 6.47 2.55
N ASN A 51 -11.87 5.73 3.56
CA ASN A 51 -11.85 4.25 3.58
C ASN A 51 -10.51 3.68 3.08
N LEU A 52 -9.41 3.97 3.78
CA LEU A 52 -8.06 3.67 3.28
C LEU A 52 -7.81 2.18 3.00
N ASN A 53 -8.50 1.28 3.71
CA ASN A 53 -8.49 -0.15 3.42
C ASN A 53 -9.04 -0.49 2.02
N GLU A 54 -10.06 0.23 1.54
CA GLU A 54 -10.60 0.07 0.19
C GLU A 54 -9.60 0.57 -0.86
N ARG A 55 -8.96 1.73 -0.62
CA ARG A 55 -7.88 2.25 -1.48
C ARG A 55 -6.70 1.29 -1.59
N VAL A 56 -6.32 0.63 -0.49
CA VAL A 56 -5.28 -0.41 -0.51
C VAL A 56 -5.72 -1.62 -1.34
N LEU A 57 -6.96 -2.08 -1.17
CA LEU A 57 -7.49 -3.23 -1.90
C LEU A 57 -7.64 -2.95 -3.42
N GLU A 58 -8.03 -1.73 -3.77
CA GLU A 58 -8.08 -1.25 -5.16
C GLU A 58 -6.69 -1.29 -5.80
N ALA A 59 -5.69 -0.68 -5.15
CA ALA A 59 -4.31 -0.71 -5.64
C ALA A 59 -3.74 -2.13 -5.76
N MET A 60 -4.09 -3.05 -4.84
CA MET A 60 -3.74 -4.46 -4.94
C MET A 60 -4.39 -5.13 -6.15
N THR A 61 -5.65 -4.79 -6.46
CA THR A 61 -6.38 -5.35 -7.60
C THR A 61 -5.77 -4.88 -8.92
N GLU A 62 -5.51 -3.57 -9.05
CA GLU A 62 -4.86 -2.99 -10.24
C GLU A 62 -3.47 -3.61 -10.50
N GLU A 63 -2.67 -3.80 -9.45
CA GLU A 63 -1.34 -4.39 -9.62
C GLU A 63 -1.39 -5.88 -9.95
N ALA A 64 -2.42 -6.61 -9.48
CA ALA A 64 -2.65 -7.99 -9.87
C ALA A 64 -3.05 -8.09 -11.35
N GLU A 65 -3.97 -7.23 -11.81
CA GLU A 65 -4.37 -7.14 -13.22
C GLU A 65 -3.17 -6.80 -14.11
N ARG A 66 -2.33 -5.85 -13.69
CA ARG A 66 -1.09 -5.49 -14.41
C ARG A 66 -0.11 -6.65 -14.53
N ARG A 67 -0.11 -7.57 -13.57
CA ARG A 67 0.79 -8.74 -13.50
C ARG A 67 0.15 -10.02 -14.02
N ASP A 68 -1.12 -9.99 -14.44
CA ASP A 68 -1.90 -11.17 -14.82
C ASP A 68 -1.84 -12.28 -13.74
N MET A 69 -2.08 -11.88 -12.48
CA MET A 69 -2.05 -12.77 -11.31
C MET A 69 -3.20 -12.51 -10.35
N GLU A 70 -3.45 -13.43 -9.42
CA GLU A 70 -4.43 -13.18 -8.35
C GLU A 70 -3.89 -12.15 -7.35
N ARG A 71 -4.74 -11.24 -6.86
CA ARG A 71 -4.34 -10.15 -5.96
C ARG A 71 -3.81 -10.59 -4.58
N LEU A 72 -3.98 -11.87 -4.22
CA LEU A 72 -3.54 -12.47 -2.94
C LEU A 72 -2.56 -13.65 -3.14
N GLN A 73 -1.97 -13.80 -4.33
CA GLN A 73 -0.89 -14.76 -4.60
C GLN A 73 0.48 -14.24 -4.16
#